data_AF-A0A182RNM3-F1
#
_entry.id   AF-A0A182RNM3-F1
#
_cell.length_a   1.000
_cell.length_b   1.000
_cell.length_c   1.000
_cell.angle_alpha   90.00
_cell.angle_beta   90.00
_cell.angle_gamma   90.00
#
_symmetry.space_group_name_H-M   'P 1'
#
loop_
_entity.id
_entity.type
_entity.pdbx_description
1 polymer ?
#
loop_
_entity_poly.entity_id
_entity_poly.type
_entity_poly.pdbx_seq_one_letter_code
_entity_poly.pdbx_strand_id
1 'polypeptide(L)'
;MSDLEADPIVMLQRRFYIPLFALLVIGLPVLVPWYCWEEQLTIAFWVCFTLRFTTTLNIAFSSIVFRHMFGNKPYDKKPSVRWENLAVAIAAMGEGWHNYHHVFPWDYKTSELGSYLFNVTTGIYRLFCTSRMGPMNVNPCTRVVARRAAKCGDGTRFLTDEYAHQDARWGYGDQGHTKGRFRWLL
;
A
#
# COMPACT_ATOMS: atom_id res chain seq x y z
N MET A 1 6.71 -16.62 -8.57
CA MET A 1 6.59 -17.50 -7.40
C MET A 1 7.93 -18.12 -7.02
N SER A 2 8.87 -18.35 -7.96
CA SER A 2 10.24 -18.79 -7.63
C SER A 2 11.00 -17.82 -6.73
N ASP A 3 10.65 -16.53 -6.78
CA ASP A 3 11.15 -15.47 -5.91
C ASP A 3 10.76 -15.66 -4.44
N LEU A 4 9.51 -16.03 -4.16
CA LEU A 4 9.03 -16.31 -2.80
C LEU A 4 9.52 -17.66 -2.26
N GLU A 5 9.64 -18.65 -3.13
CA GLU A 5 10.12 -20.00 -2.77
C GLU A 5 11.62 -20.01 -2.45
N ALA A 6 12.38 -19.08 -3.03
CA ALA A 6 13.79 -18.90 -2.75
C ALA A 6 14.06 -18.20 -1.40
N ASP A 7 13.08 -17.48 -0.83
CA ASP A 7 13.23 -16.80 0.45
C ASP A 7 12.98 -17.78 1.63
N PRO A 8 14.02 -18.12 2.41
CA PRO A 8 13.88 -19.08 3.50
C PRO A 8 12.99 -18.57 4.64
N ILE A 9 12.87 -17.24 4.84
CA ILE A 9 12.04 -16.65 5.90
C ILE A 9 10.56 -16.81 5.54
N VAL A 10 10.21 -16.53 4.28
CA VAL A 10 8.84 -16.72 3.78
C VAL A 10 8.44 -18.19 3.84
N MET A 11 9.35 -19.09 3.45
CA MET A 11 9.08 -20.53 3.49
C MET A 11 8.99 -21.08 4.92
N LEU A 12 9.75 -20.52 5.87
CA LEU A 12 9.60 -20.81 7.29
C LEU A 12 8.23 -20.38 7.82
N GLN A 13 7.81 -19.15 7.50
CA GLN A 13 6.49 -18.63 7.86
C GLN A 13 5.37 -19.49 7.28
N ARG A 14 5.50 -19.92 6.02
CA ARG A 14 4.53 -20.81 5.36
C ARG A 14 4.43 -22.17 6.07
N ARG A 15 5.57 -22.75 6.45
CA ARG A 15 5.62 -24.05 7.14
C ARG A 15 5.01 -24.00 8.54
N PHE A 16 5.27 -22.93 9.28
CA PHE A 16 4.82 -22.74 10.66
C PHE A 16 3.63 -21.79 10.80
N TYR A 17 2.87 -21.57 9.72
CA TYR A 17 1.78 -20.60 9.71
C TYR A 17 0.75 -20.84 10.83
N ILE A 18 0.28 -22.09 10.97
CA ILE A 18 -0.71 -22.47 11.98
C ILE A 18 -0.20 -22.22 13.41
N PRO A 19 0.97 -22.73 13.84
CA PRO A 19 1.46 -22.48 15.19
C PRO A 19 1.81 -21.00 15.41
N LEU A 20 2.36 -20.29 14.42
CA LEU A 20 2.62 -18.85 14.53
C LEU A 20 1.33 -18.05 14.69
N PHE A 21 0.27 -18.41 13.96
CA PHE A 21 -1.03 -17.77 14.08
C PHE A 21 -1.61 -18.01 15.49
N ALA A 22 -1.63 -19.25 15.96
CA ALA A 22 -2.12 -19.59 17.29
C ALA A 22 -1.35 -18.83 18.38
N LEU A 23 -0.03 -18.69 18.24
CA LEU A 23 0.81 -17.99 19.21
C LEU A 23 0.64 -16.46 19.14
N LEU A 24 0.79 -15.86 17.96
CA LEU A 24 0.90 -14.40 17.81
C LEU A 24 -0.46 -13.69 17.70
N VAL A 25 -1.47 -14.37 17.19
CA VAL A 25 -2.81 -13.80 16.98
C VAL A 25 -3.75 -14.15 18.14
N ILE A 26 -3.62 -15.33 18.73
CA ILE A 26 -4.48 -15.77 19.84
C ILE A 26 -3.72 -15.71 21.18
N GLY A 27 -2.62 -16.44 21.29
CA GLY A 27 -1.88 -16.59 22.53
C GLY A 27 -1.41 -15.26 23.10
N LEU A 28 -0.59 -14.53 22.37
CA LEU A 28 0.01 -13.28 22.84
C LEU A 28 -1.07 -12.23 23.17
N PRO A 29 -2.07 -11.94 22.31
CA PRO A 29 -3.09 -10.94 22.64
C PRO A 29 -4.00 -11.31 23.81
N VAL A 30 -4.14 -12.60 24.15
CA VAL A 30 -4.96 -13.05 25.29
C VAL A 30 -4.13 -13.16 26.58
N LEU A 31 -2.92 -13.72 26.48
CA LEU A 31 -2.05 -13.99 27.63
C LEU A 31 -1.44 -12.72 28.19
N VAL A 32 -1.14 -11.70 27.38
CA VAL A 32 -0.54 -10.45 27.87
C VAL A 32 -1.53 -9.67 28.76
N PRO A 33 -2.79 -9.41 28.37
CA PRO A 33 -3.85 -8.90 29.26
C PRO A 33 -4.00 -9.70 30.57
N TRP A 34 -4.06 -11.02 30.45
CA TRP A 34 -4.24 -11.91 31.60
C TRP A 34 -3.06 -11.86 32.59
N TYR A 35 -1.82 -11.85 32.09
CA TYR A 35 -0.63 -11.93 32.93
C TYR A 35 -0.13 -10.55 33.41
N CYS A 36 -0.15 -9.52 32.56
CA CYS A 36 0.43 -8.21 32.86
C CYS A 36 -0.56 -7.25 33.53
N TRP A 37 -1.87 -7.43 33.31
CA TRP A 37 -2.92 -6.54 33.84
C TRP A 37 -3.95 -7.28 34.71
N GLU A 38 -3.70 -8.55 35.04
CA GLU A 38 -4.57 -9.39 35.88
C GLU A 38 -6.03 -9.46 35.39
N GLU A 39 -6.24 -9.30 34.08
CA GLU A 39 -7.56 -9.29 33.46
C GLU A 39 -8.16 -10.70 33.44
N GLN A 40 -9.49 -10.83 33.42
CA GLN A 40 -10.11 -12.16 33.32
C GLN A 40 -9.83 -12.82 31.96
N LEU A 41 -9.45 -14.09 31.98
CA LEU A 41 -9.10 -14.83 30.75
C LEU A 41 -10.24 -14.87 29.73
N THR A 42 -11.49 -14.93 30.20
CA THR A 42 -12.69 -14.87 29.36
C THR A 42 -12.84 -13.51 28.67
N ILE A 43 -12.63 -12.42 29.40
CA ILE A 43 -12.69 -11.05 28.87
C ILE A 43 -11.55 -10.83 27.86
N ALA A 44 -10.33 -11.22 28.23
CA ALA A 44 -9.17 -11.16 27.35
C ALA A 44 -9.39 -11.94 26.04
N PHE A 45 -9.99 -13.14 26.12
CA PHE A 45 -10.31 -13.92 24.93
C PHE A 45 -11.35 -13.24 24.03
N TRP A 46 -12.50 -12.83 24.57
CA TRP A 46 -13.57 -12.25 23.76
C TRP A 46 -13.23 -10.87 23.20
N VAL A 47 -12.54 -10.04 23.98
CA VAL A 47 -12.21 -8.68 23.56
C VAL A 47 -10.92 -8.65 22.75
N CYS A 48 -9.82 -9.17 23.29
CA CYS A 48 -8.50 -8.99 22.70
C CYS A 48 -8.24 -9.93 21.51
N PHE A 49 -8.87 -11.10 21.48
CA PHE A 49 -8.86 -11.97 20.31
C PHE A 49 -10.11 -11.77 19.44
N THR A 50 -11.30 -12.17 19.89
CA THR A 50 -12.47 -12.26 19.00
C THR A 50 -12.89 -10.91 18.43
N LEU A 51 -13.13 -9.89 19.27
CA LEU A 51 -13.59 -8.57 18.80
C LEU A 51 -12.52 -7.87 17.96
N ARG A 52 -11.28 -7.86 18.42
CA ARG A 52 -10.14 -7.28 17.68
C ARG A 52 -9.97 -7.94 16.32
N PHE A 53 -9.89 -9.28 16.27
CA PHE A 53 -9.66 -10.03 15.05
C PHE A 53 -10.81 -9.85 14.06
N THR A 54 -12.06 -9.95 14.55
CA THR A 54 -13.26 -9.76 13.73
C THR A 54 -13.33 -8.35 13.17
N THR A 55 -13.08 -7.32 13.98
CA THR A 55 -13.08 -5.92 13.52
C THR A 55 -11.99 -5.69 12.47
N THR A 56 -10.79 -6.23 12.69
CA THR A 56 -9.67 -6.11 11.73
C THR A 56 -10.01 -6.74 10.38
N LEU A 57 -10.60 -7.95 10.39
CA LEU A 57 -11.05 -8.63 9.18
C LEU A 57 -12.16 -7.85 8.47
N ASN A 58 -13.14 -7.33 9.22
CA ASN A 58 -14.22 -6.54 8.63
C ASN A 58 -13.69 -5.26 7.98
N ILE A 59 -12.74 -4.57 8.60
CA ILE A 59 -12.09 -3.39 8.00
C ILE A 59 -11.37 -3.78 6.71
N ALA A 60 -10.61 -4.88 6.72
CA ALA A 60 -9.88 -5.36 5.55
C ALA A 60 -10.81 -5.72 4.38
N PHE A 61 -11.86 -6.50 4.64
CA PHE A 61 -12.84 -6.88 3.62
C PHE A 61 -13.68 -5.71 3.13
N SER A 62 -14.12 -4.85 4.05
CA SER A 62 -14.86 -3.63 3.69
C SER A 62 -14.02 -2.74 2.79
N SER A 63 -12.73 -2.58 3.09
CA SER A 63 -11.81 -1.82 2.24
C SER A 63 -11.76 -2.37 0.82
N ILE A 64 -11.79 -3.70 0.61
CA ILE A 64 -11.85 -4.30 -0.73
C ILE A 64 -13.09 -3.84 -1.50
N VAL A 65 -14.25 -3.78 -0.84
CA VAL A 65 -15.52 -3.36 -1.43
C VAL A 65 -15.55 -1.85 -1.68
N PHE A 66 -15.22 -1.03 -0.68
CA PHE A 66 -15.27 0.43 -0.77
C PHE A 66 -14.43 0.97 -1.92
N ARG A 67 -13.29 0.35 -2.21
CA ARG A 67 -12.39 0.76 -3.30
C ARG A 67 -12.91 0.45 -4.70
N HIS A 68 -13.95 -0.36 -4.84
CA HIS A 68 -14.63 -0.60 -6.11
C HIS A 68 -15.90 0.24 -6.26
N MET A 69 -16.48 0.73 -5.16
CA MET A 69 -17.75 1.44 -5.16
C MET A 69 -17.63 2.96 -5.03
N PHE A 70 -16.62 3.47 -4.30
CA PHE A 70 -16.58 4.88 -3.90
C PHE A 70 -15.17 5.49 -4.00
N GLY A 71 -15.05 6.60 -4.73
CA GLY A 71 -13.84 7.42 -4.78
C GLY A 71 -13.64 8.13 -6.12
N ASN A 72 -12.41 8.57 -6.39
CA ASN A 72 -12.00 9.22 -7.65
C ASN A 72 -10.92 8.39 -8.39
N LYS A 73 -10.68 8.63 -9.69
CA LYS A 73 -9.67 7.94 -10.51
C LYS A 73 -8.67 8.90 -11.22
N PRO A 74 -7.88 9.66 -10.45
CA PRO A 74 -7.02 10.72 -10.99
C PRO A 74 -5.89 10.25 -11.92
N TYR A 75 -5.50 8.96 -11.93
CA TYR A 75 -4.35 8.44 -12.67
C TYR A 75 -4.71 7.54 -13.85
N ASP A 76 -5.75 6.72 -13.70
CA ASP A 76 -6.25 5.87 -14.77
C ASP A 76 -7.76 5.65 -14.60
N LYS A 77 -8.53 6.15 -15.59
CA LYS A 77 -10.00 6.09 -15.64
C LYS A 77 -10.56 4.73 -16.04
N LYS A 78 -9.71 3.75 -16.37
CA LYS A 78 -10.17 2.43 -16.79
C LYS A 78 -11.07 1.79 -15.72
N PRO A 79 -12.14 1.08 -16.14
CA PRO A 79 -13.05 0.43 -15.21
C PRO A 79 -12.36 -0.62 -14.34
N SER A 80 -11.27 -1.23 -14.83
CA SER A 80 -10.45 -2.21 -14.10
C SER A 80 -9.61 -1.63 -12.95
N VAL A 81 -9.46 -0.29 -12.88
CA VAL A 81 -8.63 0.36 -11.86
C VAL A 81 -9.52 0.87 -10.74
N ARG A 82 -9.13 0.57 -9.50
CA ARG A 82 -9.88 0.93 -8.29
C ARG A 82 -9.87 2.43 -8.01
N TRP A 83 -10.85 2.87 -7.23
CA TRP A 83 -11.02 4.26 -6.82
C TRP A 83 -10.10 4.61 -5.64
N GLU A 84 -9.69 5.88 -5.55
CA GLU A 84 -9.02 6.42 -4.36
C GLU A 84 -10.03 6.84 -3.31
N ASN A 85 -9.80 6.42 -2.06
CA ASN A 85 -10.72 6.70 -0.97
C ASN A 85 -9.95 7.02 0.32
N LEU A 86 -10.08 8.27 0.79
CA LEU A 86 -9.41 8.76 2.00
C LEU A 86 -9.91 8.05 3.27
N ALA A 87 -11.20 7.72 3.35
CA ALA A 87 -11.75 6.99 4.50
C ALA A 87 -11.15 5.58 4.59
N VAL A 88 -10.95 4.93 3.45
CA VAL A 88 -10.24 3.64 3.38
C VAL A 88 -8.76 3.82 3.72
N ALA A 89 -8.12 4.92 3.29
CA ALA A 89 -6.73 5.21 3.65
C ALA A 89 -6.55 5.31 5.17
N ILE A 90 -7.48 5.97 5.87
CA ILE A 90 -7.45 6.10 7.33
C ILE A 90 -7.71 4.74 7.99
N ALA A 91 -8.78 4.04 7.59
CA ALA A 91 -9.18 2.78 8.20
C ALA A 91 -8.15 1.66 8.00
N ALA A 92 -7.47 1.65 6.85
CA ALA A 92 -6.44 0.67 6.49
C ALA A 92 -5.01 1.22 6.60
N MET A 93 -4.81 2.30 7.37
CA MET A 93 -3.49 2.86 7.72
C MET A 93 -2.57 3.22 6.55
N GLY A 94 -3.12 3.58 5.38
CA GLY A 94 -2.36 3.97 4.18
C GLY A 94 -2.83 3.30 2.91
N GLU A 95 -3.57 2.19 3.00
CA GLU A 95 -4.03 1.39 1.85
C GLU A 95 -5.31 1.95 1.18
N GLY A 96 -5.40 3.27 0.99
CA GLY A 96 -6.57 3.90 0.35
C GLY A 96 -6.33 4.45 -1.05
N TRP A 97 -5.07 4.61 -1.44
CA TRP A 97 -4.63 5.22 -2.70
C TRP A 97 -4.54 4.20 -3.83
N HIS A 98 -5.65 3.52 -4.08
CA HIS A 98 -5.64 2.35 -4.94
C HIS A 98 -5.52 2.66 -6.43
N ASN A 99 -6.01 3.81 -6.89
CA ASN A 99 -5.83 4.23 -8.27
C ASN A 99 -4.34 4.44 -8.57
N TYR A 100 -3.63 5.15 -7.69
CA TYR A 100 -2.18 5.30 -7.77
C TYR A 100 -1.43 3.98 -7.68
N HIS A 101 -1.70 3.17 -6.64
CA HIS A 101 -0.99 1.91 -6.41
C HIS A 101 -1.11 0.92 -7.58
N HIS A 102 -2.28 0.82 -8.21
CA HIS A 102 -2.46 -0.04 -9.38
C HIS A 102 -1.73 0.49 -10.65
N VAL A 103 -1.49 1.79 -10.75
CA VAL A 103 -0.76 2.40 -11.89
C VAL A 103 0.76 2.35 -11.67
N PHE A 104 1.21 2.46 -10.42
CA PHE A 104 2.62 2.44 -10.02
C PHE A 104 2.87 1.36 -8.95
N PRO A 105 2.76 0.06 -9.28
CA PRO A 105 2.86 -1.02 -8.29
C PRO A 105 4.27 -1.17 -7.69
N TRP A 106 5.29 -0.57 -8.31
CA TRP A 106 6.67 -0.56 -7.82
C TRP A 106 6.98 0.63 -6.91
N ASP A 107 6.04 1.54 -6.67
CA ASP A 107 6.21 2.64 -5.72
C ASP A 107 6.05 2.13 -4.29
N TYR A 108 7.10 2.28 -3.47
CA TYR A 108 7.05 1.84 -2.07
C TYR A 108 6.05 2.65 -1.22
N LYS A 109 5.73 3.89 -1.60
CA LYS A 109 4.81 4.76 -0.84
C LYS A 109 3.35 4.46 -1.08
N THR A 110 3.05 3.70 -2.14
CA THR A 110 1.69 3.37 -2.60
C THR A 110 0.75 4.58 -2.79
N SER A 111 1.28 5.81 -2.75
CA SER A 111 0.53 7.06 -2.81
C SER A 111 1.43 8.21 -3.28
N GLU A 112 0.87 9.14 -4.05
CA GLU A 112 1.58 10.37 -4.42
C GLU A 112 1.40 11.49 -3.38
N LEU A 113 0.14 11.72 -2.96
CA LEU A 113 -0.28 12.82 -2.11
C LEU A 113 -0.73 12.31 -0.75
N GLY A 114 0.22 11.82 0.05
CA GLY A 114 -0.02 11.40 1.42
C GLY A 114 1.02 12.01 2.34
N SER A 115 0.63 13.03 3.11
CA SER A 115 1.34 13.34 4.35
C SER A 115 1.42 12.07 5.20
N TYR A 116 2.53 11.86 5.91
CA TYR A 116 2.75 10.69 6.79
C TYR A 116 1.58 10.39 7.76
N LEU A 117 0.73 11.39 8.01
CA LEU A 117 -0.52 11.29 8.77
C LEU A 117 -1.51 10.26 8.22
N PHE A 118 -1.65 10.14 6.90
CA PHE A 118 -2.63 9.26 6.26
C PHE A 118 -2.01 8.03 5.61
N ASN A 119 -0.70 7.82 5.79
CA ASN A 119 0.05 6.68 5.30
C ASN A 119 1.14 6.29 6.32
N VAL A 120 0.69 5.64 7.39
CA VAL A 120 1.53 5.25 8.52
C VAL A 120 2.57 4.19 8.10
N THR A 121 2.20 3.32 7.16
CA THR A 121 3.09 2.28 6.62
C THR A 121 4.32 2.88 5.94
N THR A 122 4.16 3.95 5.17
CA THR A 122 5.28 4.69 4.55
C THR A 122 6.22 5.30 5.59
N GLY A 123 5.68 5.79 6.72
CA GLY A 123 6.47 6.32 7.83
C GLY A 123 7.34 5.25 8.49
N ILE A 124 6.76 4.08 8.78
CA ILE A 124 7.48 2.94 9.35
C ILE A 124 8.57 2.46 8.39
N TYR A 125 8.26 2.31 7.10
CA TYR A 125 9.24 1.88 6.10
C TYR A 125 10.43 2.84 6.00
N ARG A 126 10.18 4.16 6.05
CA ARG A 126 11.25 5.17 6.05
C ARG A 126 12.15 5.06 7.28
N LEU A 127 11.59 4.72 8.45
CA LEU A 127 12.38 4.47 9.65
C LEU A 127 13.37 3.32 9.43
N PHE A 128 12.90 2.19 8.90
CA PHE A 128 13.75 1.03 8.58
C PHE A 128 14.81 1.33 7.51
N CYS A 129 14.47 2.12 6.49
CA CYS A 129 15.45 2.53 5.47
C CYS A 129 16.51 3.48 6.06
N THR A 130 16.11 4.39 6.94
CA THR A 130 17.03 5.33 7.61
C THR A 130 17.97 4.58 8.56
N SER A 131 17.50 3.52 9.21
CA SER A 131 18.32 2.63 10.03
C SER A 131 19.14 1.60 9.24
N ARG A 132 19.12 1.66 7.89
CA ARG A 132 19.80 0.71 6.97
C ARG A 132 19.35 -0.75 7.10
N MET A 133 18.16 -0.98 7.64
CA MET A 133 17.56 -2.30 7.83
C MET A 133 16.61 -2.68 6.69
N GLY A 134 16.25 -1.74 5.82
CA GLY A 134 15.33 -1.92 4.70
C GLY A 134 15.97 -1.73 3.32
N PRO A 135 15.35 -2.27 2.26
CA PRO A 135 15.79 -2.07 0.88
C PRO A 135 15.66 -0.59 0.44
N MET A 136 16.28 -0.25 -0.70
CA MET A 136 16.30 1.13 -1.19
C MET A 136 14.92 1.59 -1.68
N ASN A 137 14.55 2.82 -1.31
CA ASN A 137 13.33 3.51 -1.73
C ASN A 137 13.20 3.58 -3.26
N VAL A 138 12.21 2.91 -3.86
CA VAL A 138 11.87 3.03 -5.29
C VAL A 138 10.60 3.85 -5.45
N ASN A 139 10.70 5.01 -6.09
CA ASN A 139 9.56 5.88 -6.43
C ASN A 139 9.58 6.22 -7.93
N PRO A 140 8.42 6.37 -8.58
CA PRO A 140 8.35 6.95 -9.91
C PRO A 140 8.77 8.42 -9.89
N CYS A 141 9.37 8.87 -11.00
CA CYS A 141 9.67 10.28 -11.19
C CYS A 141 8.36 11.07 -11.30
N THR A 142 8.27 12.23 -10.65
CA THR A 142 7.08 13.12 -10.65
C THR A 142 6.59 13.44 -12.06
N ARG A 143 7.50 13.62 -13.03
CA ARG A 143 7.17 13.84 -14.44
C ARG A 143 6.44 12.65 -15.07
N VAL A 144 6.80 11.42 -14.70
CA VAL A 144 6.15 10.21 -15.20
C VAL A 144 4.74 10.09 -14.64
N VAL A 145 4.58 10.43 -13.35
CA VAL A 145 3.28 10.45 -12.67
C VAL A 145 2.35 11.49 -13.31
N ALA A 146 2.83 12.74 -13.46
CA ALA A 146 2.08 13.83 -14.08
C ALA A 146 1.68 13.50 -15.53
N ARG A 147 2.61 12.99 -16.34
CA ARG A 147 2.32 12.58 -17.73
C ARG A 147 1.28 11.47 -17.80
N ARG A 148 1.33 10.49 -16.89
CA ARG A 148 0.37 9.38 -16.87
C ARG A 148 -1.02 9.86 -16.50
N ALA A 149 -1.13 10.72 -15.49
CA ALA A 149 -2.41 11.28 -15.07
C ALA A 149 -3.01 12.20 -16.14
N ALA A 150 -2.22 13.05 -16.80
CA ALA A 150 -2.70 13.86 -17.91
C ALA A 150 -3.21 13.04 -19.09
N LYS A 151 -2.60 11.88 -19.34
CA LYS A 151 -2.98 11.00 -20.45
C LYS A 151 -4.18 10.09 -20.15
N CYS A 152 -4.26 9.55 -18.93
CA CYS A 152 -5.17 8.44 -18.61
C CYS A 152 -6.13 8.74 -17.45
N GLY A 153 -5.92 9.83 -16.71
CA GLY A 153 -6.77 10.22 -15.58
C GLY A 153 -8.18 10.61 -16.00
N ASP A 154 -9.08 10.63 -15.02
CA ASP A 154 -10.46 11.10 -15.13
C ASP A 154 -10.59 12.64 -15.05
N GLY A 155 -9.50 13.35 -14.78
CA GLY A 155 -9.46 14.81 -14.66
C GLY A 155 -9.60 15.33 -13.22
N THR A 156 -9.88 14.47 -12.22
CA THR A 156 -10.06 14.90 -10.82
C THR A 156 -8.76 15.32 -10.13
N ARG A 157 -7.62 15.14 -10.80
CA ARG A 157 -6.28 15.49 -10.30
C ARG A 157 -5.97 16.97 -10.42
N PHE A 158 -6.61 17.69 -11.34
CA PHE A 158 -6.19 19.04 -11.72
C PHE A 158 -6.92 20.10 -10.89
N LEU A 159 -6.36 20.40 -9.71
CA LEU A 159 -6.47 21.76 -9.18
C LEU A 159 -5.25 22.51 -9.74
N THR A 160 -5.52 23.46 -10.64
CA THR A 160 -4.59 24.47 -11.20
C THR A 160 -3.47 23.98 -12.14
N ASP A 161 -3.80 23.40 -13.31
CA ASP A 161 -2.82 23.32 -14.40
C ASP A 161 -3.47 23.71 -15.74
N GLU A 162 -2.90 24.72 -16.39
CA GLU A 162 -3.37 25.37 -17.63
C GLU A 162 -3.33 24.42 -18.87
N TYR A 163 -2.89 23.18 -18.66
CA TYR A 163 -2.72 22.13 -19.68
C TYR A 163 -3.70 20.96 -19.54
N ALA A 164 -4.70 21.06 -18.66
CA ALA A 164 -5.77 20.07 -18.61
C ALA A 164 -6.61 20.17 -19.90
N HIS A 165 -6.47 19.15 -20.75
CA HIS A 165 -7.12 18.95 -22.06
C HIS A 165 -6.56 19.73 -23.24
N GLN A 166 -5.50 19.19 -23.87
CA GLN A 166 -5.31 19.34 -25.31
C GLN A 166 -4.90 18.00 -25.92
N ASP A 167 -5.84 17.42 -26.67
CA ASP A 167 -5.67 16.37 -27.68
C ASP A 167 -4.67 15.24 -27.36
N ALA A 168 -5.20 14.16 -26.78
CA ALA A 168 -4.51 12.88 -26.72
C ALA A 168 -4.28 12.30 -28.14
N ARG A 169 -3.23 12.75 -28.83
CA ARG A 169 -2.72 12.10 -30.04
C ARG A 169 -1.70 11.03 -29.67
N TRP A 170 -1.97 9.81 -30.13
CA TRP A 170 -1.08 8.66 -30.03
C TRP A 170 -0.15 8.62 -31.25
N GLY A 171 1.16 8.47 -31.02
CA GLY A 171 2.14 8.23 -32.07
C GLY A 171 3.43 7.64 -31.49
N TYR A 172 3.81 6.46 -31.98
CA TYR A 172 5.15 5.88 -31.83
C TYR A 172 6.15 6.87 -32.47
N GLY A 173 6.96 7.57 -31.65
CA GLY A 173 7.85 8.60 -32.18
C GLY A 173 8.62 9.45 -31.16
N ASP A 174 8.37 9.30 -29.85
CA ASP A 174 9.19 9.97 -28.83
C ASP A 174 10.63 9.47 -28.91
N GLN A 175 11.56 10.33 -29.34
CA GLN A 175 12.99 10.05 -29.25
C GLN A 175 13.33 9.80 -27.78
N GLY A 176 13.80 8.58 -27.50
CA GLY A 176 14.21 8.18 -26.16
C GLY A 176 15.25 9.15 -25.63
N HIS A 177 14.91 9.90 -24.58
CA HIS A 177 15.88 10.66 -23.82
C HIS A 177 16.87 9.68 -23.19
N THR A 178 18.05 9.62 -23.81
CA THR A 178 19.35 9.10 -23.36
C THR A 178 19.36 8.26 -22.08
N LYS A 179 19.62 6.96 -22.24
CA LYS A 179 20.10 6.08 -21.16
C LYS A 179 21.36 6.71 -20.55
N GLY A 180 21.27 7.17 -19.31
CA GLY A 180 22.44 7.42 -18.47
C GLY A 180 23.22 6.11 -18.35
N ARG A 181 24.43 6.12 -18.91
CA ARG A 181 25.35 4.99 -18.99
C ARG A 181 25.76 4.58 -17.57
N PHE A 182 25.15 3.52 -17.01
CA PHE A 182 25.68 2.84 -15.83
C PHE A 182 26.99 2.16 -16.24
N ARG A 183 28.11 2.80 -15.93
CA ARG A 183 29.44 2.20 -16.03
C ARG A 183 29.70 1.51 -14.70
N TRP A 184 29.61 0.18 -14.71
CA TRP A 184 30.19 -0.64 -13.65
C TRP A 184 31.71 -0.44 -13.71
N LEU A 185 32.26 0.23 -12.70
CA LEU A 185 33.70 0.20 -12.43
C LEU A 185 33.89 -0.83 -11.32
N LEU A 186 34.38 -2.00 -11.72
CA LEU A 186 35.39 -2.74 -10.96
C LEU A 186 36.71 -1.99 -11.08
#